data_AF-A0A6N6S7P7-F1
#
_entry.id   AF-A0A6N6S7P7-F1
#
_cell.length_a   1.000
_cell.length_b   1.000
_cell.length_c   1.000
_cell.angle_alpha   90.00
_cell.angle_beta   90.00
_cell.angle_gamma   90.00
#
_symmetry.space_group_name_H-M   'P 1'
#
loop_
_entity.id
_entity.type
_entity.pdbx_description
1 polymer ?
#
loop_
_entity_poly.entity_id
_entity_poly.type
_entity_poly.pdbx_seq_one_letter_code
_entity_poly.pdbx_strand_id
1 'polypeptide(L)'
;METDRSSLLDQEVASKVDGLLTRSAMYQVLSGCFLYPTEKNLSILKSSEIREHQNALALCYEGVDDGTELKRCFREAQEFAVATSIESLQSEYQRIVGHTMSKECPLYETQYGAAHVFQQVHELG
;
A
#
# COMPACT_ATOMS: atom_id res chain seq x y z
N MET A 1 -14.34 20.66 -38.24
CA MET A 1 -13.37 19.66 -37.74
C MET A 1 -12.89 19.98 -36.31
N GLU A 2 -13.76 20.60 -35.48
CA GLU A 2 -13.43 21.03 -34.10
C GLU A 2 -14.06 20.12 -33.04
N THR A 3 -15.17 19.45 -33.38
CA THR A 3 -15.92 18.56 -32.48
C THR A 3 -15.11 17.34 -32.02
N ASP A 4 -14.25 16.82 -32.90
CA ASP A 4 -13.43 15.63 -32.64
C ASP A 4 -12.30 15.93 -31.64
N ARG A 5 -11.77 17.15 -31.66
CA ARG A 5 -10.67 17.57 -30.78
C ARG A 5 -11.14 17.81 -29.34
N SER A 6 -12.37 18.30 -29.14
CA SER A 6 -12.96 18.45 -27.80
C SER A 6 -13.20 17.09 -27.16
N SER A 7 -13.74 16.13 -27.92
CA SER A 7 -14.03 14.78 -27.42
C SER A 7 -12.76 14.02 -26.99
N LEU A 8 -11.66 14.18 -27.73
CA LEU A 8 -10.39 13.55 -27.40
C LEU A 8 -9.76 14.12 -26.12
N LEU A 9 -9.85 15.44 -25.93
CA LEU A 9 -9.37 16.11 -24.71
C LEU A 9 -10.20 15.68 -23.49
N ASP A 10 -11.52 15.58 -23.63
CA ASP A 10 -12.40 15.12 -22.56
C ASP A 10 -12.10 13.67 -22.16
N GLN A 11 -11.77 12.81 -23.14
CA GLN A 11 -11.41 11.42 -22.91
C GLN A 11 -10.02 11.26 -22.25
N GLU A 12 -9.05 12.09 -22.63
CA GLU A 12 -7.73 12.12 -22.01
C GLU A 12 -7.80 12.60 -20.55
N VAL A 13 -8.61 13.64 -20.29
CA VAL A 13 -8.86 14.14 -18.94
C VAL A 13 -9.56 13.08 -18.08
N ALA A 14 -10.59 12.40 -18.61
CA ALA A 14 -11.29 11.32 -17.90
C ALA A 14 -10.33 10.19 -17.53
N SER A 15 -9.52 9.71 -18.47
CA SER A 15 -8.51 8.67 -18.23
C SER A 15 -7.51 9.08 -17.14
N LYS A 16 -7.07 10.35 -17.13
CA LYS A 16 -6.17 10.87 -16.11
C LYS A 16 -6.82 10.91 -14.71
N VAL A 17 -8.09 11.28 -14.63
CA VAL A 17 -8.86 11.28 -13.38
C VAL A 17 -9.02 9.85 -12.85
N ASP A 18 -9.37 8.90 -13.71
CA ASP A 18 -9.49 7.49 -13.32
C ASP A 18 -8.17 6.93 -12.78
N GLY A 19 -7.04 7.29 -13.40
CA GLY A 19 -5.72 6.90 -12.90
C GLY A 19 -5.39 7.52 -11.54
N LEU A 20 -5.81 8.76 -11.26
CA LEU A 20 -5.65 9.38 -9.95
C LEU A 20 -6.51 8.70 -8.88
N LEU A 21 -7.76 8.39 -9.19
CA LEU A 21 -8.67 7.67 -8.29
C LEU A 21 -8.15 6.27 -7.97
N THR A 22 -7.65 5.55 -8.98
CA THR A 22 -7.05 4.23 -8.81
C THR A 22 -5.86 4.27 -7.86
N ARG A 23 -4.94 5.23 -8.03
CA ARG A 23 -3.81 5.41 -7.10
C ARG A 23 -4.28 5.76 -5.70
N SER A 24 -5.26 6.64 -5.56
CA SER A 24 -5.83 7.03 -4.27
C SER A 24 -6.41 5.83 -3.52
N ALA A 25 -7.23 5.01 -4.20
CA ALA A 25 -7.78 3.78 -3.63
C ALA A 25 -6.65 2.85 -3.17
N MET A 26 -5.60 2.70 -3.97
CA MET A 26 -4.48 1.84 -3.61
C MET A 26 -3.66 2.36 -2.42
N TYR A 27 -3.46 3.67 -2.30
CA TYR A 27 -2.85 4.24 -1.10
C TYR A 27 -3.69 4.01 0.15
N GLN A 28 -5.03 4.00 0.04
CA GLN A 28 -5.91 3.67 1.18
C GLN A 28 -5.76 2.21 1.61
N VAL A 29 -5.70 1.28 0.65
CA VAL A 29 -5.47 -0.16 0.94
C VAL A 29 -4.11 -0.34 1.62
N LEU A 30 -3.04 0.23 1.05
CA LEU A 30 -1.70 0.13 1.61
C LEU A 30 -1.63 0.74 3.01
N SER A 31 -2.21 1.91 3.21
CA SER A 31 -2.32 2.54 4.54
C SER A 31 -2.99 1.61 5.55
N GLY A 32 -4.09 0.96 5.17
CA GLY A 32 -4.77 -0.04 6.00
C GLY A 32 -3.90 -1.24 6.40
N CYS A 33 -2.92 -1.62 5.58
CA CYS A 33 -2.00 -2.72 5.84
C CYS A 33 -0.92 -2.38 6.89
N PHE A 34 -0.58 -1.09 7.05
CA PHE A 34 0.42 -0.63 8.01
C PHE A 34 -0.18 -0.11 9.33
N LEU A 35 -1.50 0.00 9.41
CA LEU A 35 -2.21 0.29 10.66
C LEU A 35 -2.40 -0.99 11.50
N TYR A 36 -2.82 -0.81 12.76
CA TYR A 36 -3.18 -1.95 13.60
C TYR A 36 -4.20 -2.84 12.87
N PRO A 37 -3.96 -4.17 12.76
CA PRO A 37 -4.81 -5.03 11.95
C PRO A 37 -6.22 -5.11 12.50
N THR A 38 -7.20 -4.93 11.62
CA THR A 38 -8.62 -5.11 11.91
C THR A 38 -9.23 -6.05 10.90
N GLU A 39 -10.34 -6.72 11.27
CA GLU A 39 -11.09 -7.57 10.33
C GLU A 39 -11.48 -6.83 9.05
N LYS A 40 -11.82 -5.54 9.17
CA LYS A 40 -12.14 -4.68 8.03
C LYS A 40 -10.96 -4.54 7.07
N ASN A 41 -9.75 -4.30 7.58
CA ASN A 41 -8.58 -4.12 6.72
C ASN A 41 -8.16 -5.45 6.08
N LEU A 42 -8.25 -6.55 6.83
CA LEU A 42 -7.94 -7.89 6.32
C LEU A 42 -8.96 -8.36 5.26
N SER A 43 -10.25 -8.05 5.43
CA SER A 43 -11.29 -8.45 4.48
C SER A 43 -11.17 -7.74 3.13
N ILE A 44 -10.65 -6.51 3.10
CA ILE A 44 -10.33 -5.80 1.84
C ILE A 44 -9.29 -6.58 1.01
N LEU A 45 -8.28 -7.15 1.66
CA LEU A 45 -7.27 -7.97 0.96
C LEU A 45 -7.80 -9.32 0.49
N LYS A 46 -8.87 -9.82 1.13
CA LYS A 46 -9.56 -11.06 0.75
C LYS A 46 -10.61 -10.85 -0.34
N SER A 47 -10.99 -9.60 -0.63
CA SER A 47 -12.08 -9.29 -1.56
C SER A 47 -11.68 -9.54 -3.02
N SER A 48 -12.67 -9.71 -3.89
CA SER A 48 -12.42 -9.71 -5.33
C SER A 48 -12.13 -8.30 -5.88
N GLU A 49 -12.60 -7.26 -5.19
CA GLU A 49 -12.47 -5.85 -5.59
C GLU A 49 -10.99 -5.43 -5.68
N ILE A 50 -10.12 -6.00 -4.85
CA ILE A 50 -8.70 -5.70 -4.91
C ILE A 50 -8.05 -6.14 -6.23
N ARG A 51 -8.60 -7.16 -6.92
CA ARG A 51 -8.12 -7.57 -8.26
C ARG A 51 -8.46 -6.54 -9.33
N GLU A 52 -9.63 -5.91 -9.22
CA GLU A 52 -10.04 -4.84 -10.14
C GLU A 52 -9.13 -3.63 -9.97
N HIS A 53 -8.86 -3.23 -8.72
CA HIS A 53 -7.91 -2.16 -8.41
C HIS A 53 -6.48 -2.49 -8.88
N GLN A 54 -6.03 -3.74 -8.75
CA GLN A 54 -4.75 -4.19 -9.26
C GLN A 54 -4.64 -4.04 -10.78
N ASN A 55 -5.66 -4.46 -11.53
CA ASN A 55 -5.67 -4.36 -12.99
C ASN A 55 -5.68 -2.89 -13.44
N ALA A 56 -6.53 -2.07 -12.82
CA ALA A 56 -6.58 -0.63 -13.07
C ALA A 56 -5.24 0.04 -12.73
N LEU A 57 -4.59 -0.36 -11.63
CA LEU A 57 -3.30 0.18 -11.24
C LEU A 57 -2.22 -0.18 -12.26
N ALA A 58 -2.20 -1.41 -12.77
CA ALA A 58 -1.25 -1.82 -13.81
C ALA A 58 -1.39 -0.96 -15.09
N LEU A 59 -2.63 -0.63 -15.50
CA LEU A 59 -2.87 0.26 -16.63
C LEU A 59 -2.34 1.69 -16.39
N CYS A 60 -2.32 2.16 -15.14
CA CYS A 60 -1.76 3.48 -14.80
C CYS A 60 -0.25 3.60 -15.05
N TYR A 61 0.46 2.47 -15.19
CA TYR A 61 1.91 2.40 -15.38
C TYR A 61 2.29 1.78 -16.73
N GLU A 62 1.32 1.58 -17.64
CA GLU A 62 1.59 1.07 -18.98
C GLU A 62 2.60 1.99 -19.70
N GLY A 63 3.64 1.39 -20.30
CA GLY A 63 4.74 2.11 -20.93
C GLY A 63 5.85 2.59 -19.99
N VAL A 64 5.67 2.45 -18.66
CA VAL A 64 6.72 2.66 -17.66
C VAL A 64 7.26 1.31 -17.15
N ASP A 65 6.36 0.37 -16.88
CA ASP A 65 6.66 -0.98 -16.39
C ASP A 65 5.61 -1.97 -16.93
N ASP A 66 5.96 -3.25 -17.05
CA ASP A 66 5.04 -4.31 -17.48
C ASP A 66 4.10 -4.79 -16.35
N GLY A 67 4.36 -4.32 -15.12
CA GLY A 67 3.56 -4.58 -13.94
C GLY A 67 3.62 -6.03 -13.46
N THR A 68 4.59 -6.83 -13.93
CA THR A 68 4.75 -8.24 -13.55
C THR A 68 5.02 -8.38 -12.06
N GLU A 69 5.95 -7.58 -11.53
CA GLU A 69 6.27 -7.59 -10.09
C GLU A 69 5.09 -7.09 -9.25
N LEU A 70 4.41 -6.05 -9.69
CA LEU A 70 3.19 -5.58 -9.04
C LEU A 70 2.14 -6.70 -8.95
N LYS A 71 1.90 -7.41 -10.06
CA LYS A 71 0.94 -8.52 -10.11
C LYS A 71 1.36 -9.70 -9.22
N ARG A 72 2.66 -10.01 -9.17
CA ARG A 72 3.24 -11.03 -8.31
C ARG A 72 3.00 -10.70 -6.84
N CYS A 73 3.38 -9.48 -6.41
CA CYS A 73 3.20 -9.02 -5.03
C CYS A 73 1.74 -9.05 -4.58
N PHE A 74 0.80 -8.62 -5.42
CA PHE A 74 -0.62 -8.69 -5.07
C PHE A 74 -1.14 -10.11 -4.89
N ARG A 75 -0.73 -11.04 -5.77
CA ARG A 75 -1.13 -12.44 -5.65
C ARG A 75 -0.62 -13.04 -4.34
N GLU A 76 0.66 -12.84 -4.04
CA GLU A 76 1.26 -13.32 -2.79
C GLU A 76 0.55 -12.71 -1.57
N ALA A 77 0.30 -11.40 -1.56
CA ALA A 77 -0.41 -10.73 -0.48
C ALA A 77 -1.84 -11.28 -0.29
N GLN A 78 -2.57 -11.57 -1.37
CA GLN A 78 -3.90 -12.19 -1.30
C GLN A 78 -3.84 -13.62 -0.75
N GLU A 79 -2.89 -14.42 -1.21
CA GLU A 79 -2.69 -15.80 -0.73
C GLU A 79 -2.40 -15.81 0.79
N PHE A 80 -1.50 -14.94 1.24
CA PHE A 80 -1.22 -14.75 2.67
C PHE A 80 -2.46 -14.26 3.42
N ALA A 81 -3.18 -13.27 2.90
CA ALA A 81 -4.38 -12.74 3.54
C ALA A 81 -5.44 -13.83 3.74
N VAL A 82 -5.71 -14.66 2.72
CA VAL A 82 -6.68 -15.77 2.79
C VAL A 82 -6.29 -16.82 3.83
N ALA A 83 -4.99 -17.14 3.95
CA ALA A 83 -4.49 -18.12 4.90
C ALA A 83 -4.37 -17.59 6.35
N THR A 84 -4.54 -16.27 6.56
CA THR A 84 -4.28 -15.61 7.84
C THR A 84 -5.57 -15.31 8.61
N SER A 85 -5.58 -15.63 9.91
CA SER A 85 -6.61 -15.17 10.85
C SER A 85 -6.26 -13.78 11.41
N ILE A 86 -7.27 -13.04 11.87
CA ILE A 86 -7.03 -11.70 12.41
C ILE A 86 -6.15 -11.74 13.66
N GLU A 87 -6.31 -12.76 14.51
CA GLU A 87 -5.58 -12.92 15.77
C GLU A 87 -4.09 -13.16 15.51
N SER A 88 -3.77 -14.02 14.54
CA SER A 88 -2.38 -14.26 14.13
C SER A 88 -1.75 -12.98 13.58
N LEU A 89 -2.48 -12.23 12.75
CA LEU A 89 -1.98 -10.97 12.18
C LEU A 89 -1.75 -9.90 13.25
N GLN A 90 -2.66 -9.77 14.21
CA GLN A 90 -2.53 -8.84 15.32
C GLN A 90 -1.35 -9.18 16.24
N SER A 91 -1.18 -10.46 16.56
CA SER A 91 -0.02 -10.95 17.33
C SER A 91 1.29 -10.60 16.63
N GLU A 92 1.39 -10.84 15.33
CA GLU A 92 2.59 -10.57 14.55
C GLU A 92 2.87 -9.06 14.41
N TYR A 93 1.81 -8.25 14.21
CA TYR A 93 1.94 -6.80 14.22
C TYR A 93 2.48 -6.28 15.55
N GLN A 94 1.96 -6.77 16.69
CA GLN A 94 2.45 -6.38 18.00
C GLN A 94 3.92 -6.79 18.22
N ARG A 95 4.31 -7.98 17.75
CA ARG A 95 5.70 -8.46 17.81
C ARG A 95 6.66 -7.54 17.05
N ILE A 96 6.30 -7.16 15.81
CA ILE A 96 7.17 -6.37 14.91
C ILE A 96 7.16 -4.88 15.27
N VAL A 97 5.98 -4.33 15.57
CA VAL A 97 5.72 -2.88 15.66
C VAL A 97 5.54 -2.39 17.10
N GLY A 98 5.01 -3.24 17.99
CA GLY A 98 4.45 -2.87 19.29
C GLY A 98 5.46 -2.71 20.42
N HIS A 99 6.64 -3.34 20.36
CA HIS A 99 7.60 -3.28 21.46
C HIS A 99 8.55 -2.07 21.39
N THR A 100 8.73 -1.44 22.55
CA THR A 100 9.39 -0.14 22.77
C THR A 100 10.92 -0.21 22.77
N MET A 101 11.53 -1.38 22.50
CA MET A 101 12.97 -1.58 22.49
C MET A 101 13.34 -2.30 21.19
N SER A 102 14.02 -1.58 20.29
CA SER A 102 14.49 -2.08 18.97
C SER A 102 13.37 -2.70 18.12
N LYS A 103 12.63 -1.87 17.40
CA LYS A 103 11.66 -2.36 16.41
C LYS A 103 12.42 -3.01 15.25
N GLU A 104 12.11 -4.26 14.93
CA GLU A 104 12.64 -4.93 13.72
C GLU A 104 12.31 -4.13 12.46
N CYS A 105 11.14 -3.47 12.45
CA CYS A 105 10.70 -2.58 11.39
C CYS A 105 9.97 -1.36 11.99
N PRO A 106 10.67 -0.24 12.22
CA PRO A 106 10.03 1.01 12.64
C PRO A 106 9.00 1.48 11.60
N LEU A 107 7.84 1.98 12.04
CA LEU A 107 6.80 2.50 11.13
C LEU A 107 6.94 4.00 10.84
N TYR A 108 7.69 4.74 11.66
CA TYR A 108 7.82 6.17 11.51
C TYR A 108 9.14 6.53 10.85
N GLU A 109 9.09 7.41 9.85
CA GLU A 109 10.25 7.92 9.12
C GLU A 109 11.33 8.50 10.05
N THR A 110 10.90 9.19 11.12
CA THR A 110 11.79 9.76 12.13
C THR A 110 12.67 8.72 12.82
N GLN A 111 12.25 7.46 12.89
CA GLN A 111 13.04 6.37 13.49
C GLN A 111 14.16 5.88 12.57
N TYR A 112 14.04 6.12 11.25
CA TYR A 112 15.11 5.87 10.29
C TYR A 112 16.08 7.06 10.19
N GLY A 113 15.58 8.29 10.32
CA GLY A 113 16.41 9.51 10.28
C GLY A 113 17.11 9.85 11.59
N ALA A 114 16.53 9.51 12.74
CA ALA A 114 17.05 9.86 14.07
C ALA A 114 17.94 8.78 14.70
N ALA A 115 18.26 7.70 13.98
CA ALA A 115 19.16 6.64 14.46
C ALA A 115 20.50 7.20 14.97
N HIS A 116 20.97 8.31 14.39
CA HIS A 116 22.19 9.00 14.84
C HIS A 116 22.01 9.98 16.02
N VAL A 117 20.80 10.46 16.30
CA VAL A 117 20.58 11.55 17.27
C VAL A 117 20.28 11.01 18.67
N PHE A 118 19.59 9.88 18.79
CA PHE A 118 19.22 9.32 20.10
C PHE A 118 20.24 8.35 20.71
N GLN A 119 21.20 7.83 19.93
CA GLN A 119 22.29 7.02 20.50
C GLN A 119 23.29 7.86 21.32
N GLN A 120 23.54 9.13 20.95
CA GLN A 120 24.51 9.97 21.67
C GLN A 120 24.04 10.43 23.06
N VAL A 121 22.74 10.42 23.34
CA VAL A 121 22.22 10.88 24.65
C VAL A 121 22.38 9.81 25.74
N HIS A 122 22.63 8.54 25.38
CA HIS A 122 22.84 7.45 26.33
C HIS A 122 24.30 7.23 26.75
N GLU A 123 25.26 7.90 26.12
CA GLU A 123 26.70 7.79 26.46
C GLU A 123 27.18 8.88 27.44
N LEU A 124 26.30 9.76 27.91
CA LEU A 124 26.60 10.82 28.89
C LEU A 124 25.90 10.56 30.24
N GLY A 125 26.01 9.33 30.74
CA GLY A 125 25.64 8.93 32.10
C GLY A 125 26.87 8.72 32.97
#